data_AF-A0A1Q7DKF8-F1
#
_entry.id   AF-A0A1Q7DKF8-F1
#
_cell.length_a   1.000
_cell.length_b   1.000
_cell.length_c   1.000
_cell.angle_alpha   90.00
_cell.angle_beta   90.00
_cell.angle_gamma   90.00
#
_symmetry.space_group_name_H-M   'P 1'
#
loop_
_entity.id
_entity.type
_entity.pdbx_description
1 polymer ?
#
loop_
_entity_poly.entity_id
_entity_poly.type
_entity_poly.pdbx_seq_one_letter_code
_entity_poly.pdbx_strand_id
1 'polypeptide(L)' 'MIGPEPARLCEAVELKSGVLMVTTSSPALAHQLRLDAETVIARLNGMDLGRRVRILRVRIGRSTPT' A
#
# COMPACT_ATOMS: atom_id res chain seq x y z
N MET A 1 -14.70 1.85 -0.86
CA MET A 1 -13.89 2.73 -1.73
C MET A 1 -12.66 3.12 -0.91
N ILE A 2 -11.44 2.73 -1.32
CA ILE A 2 -10.23 3.18 -0.61
C ILE A 2 -10.03 4.66 -0.99
N GLY A 3 -10.46 5.56 -0.10
CA GLY A 3 -10.37 7.01 -0.28
C GLY A 3 -8.98 7.55 0.08
N PRO A 4 -8.78 8.88 0.05
CA PRO A 4 -7.51 9.52 0.41
C PRO A 4 -7.15 9.37 1.90
N GLU A 5 -8.11 8.98 2.72
CA GLU A 5 -7.95 8.85 4.17
C GLU A 5 -7.00 7.71 4.59
N PRO A 6 -7.15 6.46 4.12
CA PRO A 6 -6.17 5.40 4.36
C PRO A 6 -4.78 5.69 3.76
N ALA A 7 -4.69 6.49 2.68
CA ALA A 7 -3.40 6.89 2.14
C ALA A 7 -2.58 7.75 3.12
N ARG A 8 -3.24 8.53 3.99
CA ARG A 8 -2.57 9.32 5.05
C ARG A 8 -2.01 8.47 6.18
N LEU A 9 -2.45 7.22 6.29
CA LEU A 9 -1.98 6.26 7.28
C LEU A 9 -0.81 5.42 6.74
N CYS A 10 -0.42 5.60 5.48
CA CYS A 10 0.80 5.04 4.90
C CYS A 10 1.98 5.97 5.26
N GLU A 11 2.96 5.44 5.97
CA GLU A 11 4.18 6.16 6.34
C GLU A 11 5.15 6.25 5.17
N ALA A 12 5.22 5.19 4.36
CA ALA A 12 6.06 5.14 3.17
C ALA A 12 5.41 4.27 2.09
N VAL A 13 5.61 4.67 0.84
CA VAL A 13 5.17 3.94 -0.36
C VAL A 13 6.31 3.94 -1.36
N GLU A 14 6.81 2.76 -1.71
CA GLU A 14 7.95 2.59 -2.60
C GLU A 14 7.63 1.58 -3.71
N LEU A 15 7.96 1.89 -4.96
CA LEU A 15 7.83 0.96 -6.08
C LEU A 15 9.21 0.54 -6.61
N LYS A 16 9.58 -0.72 -6.36
CA LYS A 16 10.86 -1.29 -6.81
C LYS A 16 10.64 -2.57 -7.60
N SER A 17 11.07 -2.56 -8.87
CA SER A 17 11.00 -3.73 -9.76
C SER A 17 9.61 -4.40 -9.83
N GLY A 18 8.55 -3.59 -9.81
CA GLY A 18 7.16 -4.07 -9.82
C GLY A 18 6.63 -4.54 -8.47
N VAL A 19 7.38 -4.39 -7.39
CA VAL A 19 6.90 -4.61 -6.02
C VAL A 19 6.57 -3.27 -5.41
N LEU A 20 5.29 -3.05 -5.09
CA LEU A 20 4.85 -1.91 -4.30
C LEU A 20 4.98 -2.28 -2.83
N MET A 21 5.82 -1.55 -2.10
CA MET A 21 6.02 -1.72 -0.68
C MET A 21 5.32 -0.57 0.05
N VAL A 22 4.38 -0.92 0.92
CA VAL A 22 3.67 0.02 1.78
C VAL A 22 4.08 -0.24 3.22
N THR A 23 4.51 0.81 3.90
CA THR A 23 4.78 0.80 5.34
C THR A 23 3.68 1.59 6.05
N THR A 24 3.10 1.02 7.10
CA THR A 24 2.09 1.68 7.92
C THR A 24 2.23 1.25 9.38
N SER A 25 2.03 2.15 10.34
CA SER A 25 1.92 1.84 11.76
C SER A 25 0.57 1.25 12.15
N SER A 26 -0.45 1.36 11.30
CA SER A 26 -1.81 0.88 11.58
C SER A 26 -1.95 -0.61 11.25
N PRO A 27 -2.15 -1.50 12.24
CA PRO A 27 -2.32 -2.92 11.99
C PRO A 27 -3.61 -3.21 11.21
N ALA A 28 -4.66 -2.44 11.47
CA ALA A 28 -5.94 -2.55 10.76
C ALA A 28 -5.77 -2.21 9.28
N LEU A 29 -5.09 -1.11 8.95
CA LEU A 29 -4.79 -0.77 7.56
C LEU A 29 -3.91 -1.82 6.91
N ALA A 30 -2.87 -2.28 7.62
CA ALA A 30 -1.98 -3.30 7.09
C ALA A 30 -2.72 -4.59 6.73
N HIS A 31 -3.69 -4.98 7.56
CA HIS A 31 -4.55 -6.13 7.31
C HIS A 31 -5.47 -5.90 6.10
N GLN A 32 -6.17 -4.77 6.05
CA GLN A 32 -7.07 -4.45 4.92
C GLN A 32 -6.32 -4.39 3.58
N LEU A 33 -5.15 -3.74 3.53
CA LEU A 33 -4.32 -3.70 2.32
C LEU A 33 -3.86 -5.08 1.85
N ARG A 34 -3.67 -6.03 2.78
CA ARG A 34 -3.32 -7.41 2.42
C ARG A 34 -4.52 -8.17 1.86
N LEU A 35 -5.72 -7.96 2.41
CA LEU A 35 -6.95 -8.54 1.88
C LEU A 35 -7.29 -8.00 0.49
N ASP A 36 -7.13 -6.70 0.29
CA ASP A 36 -7.47 -6.00 -0.95
C ASP A 36 -6.32 -5.96 -1.97
N ALA A 37 -5.24 -6.70 -1.75
CA ALA A 37 -3.99 -6.54 -2.51
C ALA A 37 -4.19 -6.64 -4.02
N GLU A 38 -4.93 -7.64 -4.50
CA GLU A 38 -5.20 -7.81 -5.93
C GLU A 38 -6.03 -6.65 -6.50
N THR A 39 -7.06 -6.22 -5.78
CA THR A 39 -7.91 -5.08 -6.18
C THR A 39 -7.11 -3.79 -6.25
N VAL A 40 -6.23 -3.53 -5.27
CA VAL A 40 -5.36 -2.37 -5.26
C VAL A 40 -4.39 -2.39 -6.44
N ILE A 41 -3.75 -3.54 -6.70
CA ILE A 41 -2.83 -3.70 -7.85
C ILE A 41 -3.57 -3.47 -9.17
N ALA A 42 -4.75 -4.05 -9.34
CA ALA A 42 -5.55 -3.90 -10.56
C ALA A 42 -5.92 -2.44 -10.79
N ARG A 43 -6.37 -1.73 -9.74
CA ARG A 43 -6.69 -0.31 -9.81
C ARG A 43 -5.48 0.54 -10.15
N LEU A 44 -4.36 0.35 -9.46
CA LEU A 44 -3.12 1.10 -9.71
C LEU A 44 -2.61 0.90 -11.14
N ASN A 45 -2.66 -0.32 -11.65
CA ASN A 45 -2.28 -0.61 -13.04
C ASN A 45 -3.25 -0.02 -14.07
N GLY A 46 -4.51 0.24 -13.70
CA GLY A 46 -5.47 0.94 -14.54
C GLY A 46 -5.30 2.47 -14.58
N MET A 47 -4.42 3.04 -13.74
CA MET A 47 -4.18 4.49 -13.64
C MET A 47 -3.01 5.00 -14.50
N ASP A 48 -2.46 4.14 -15.37
CA ASP A 48 -1.34 4.47 -16.28
C ASP A 48 -0.14 5.17 -15.61
N LEU A 49 0.36 4.58 -14.51
CA LEU A 49 1.45 5.14 -13.71
C LEU A 49 2.85 5.02 -14.36
N GLY A 50 2.93 4.60 -15.63
CA GLY A 50 4.18 4.34 -16.37
C GLY A 50 5.02 3.17 -15.83
N ARG A 51 4.61 2.55 -14.72
CA ARG A 51 5.25 1.36 -14.12
C ARG A 51 4.17 0.40 -13.63
N ARG A 52 4.32 -0.87 -14.00
CA ARG A 52 3.37 -1.92 -13.61
C ARG A 52 3.67 -2.44 -12.20
N VAL A 53 2.67 -2.43 -11.34
CA VAL A 53 2.69 -3.10 -10.05
C VAL A 53 2.32 -4.57 -10.26
N ARG A 54 3.15 -5.49 -9.76
CA ARG A 54 2.98 -6.94 -9.86
C ARG A 54 2.65 -7.56 -8.51
N ILE A 55 3.21 -7.00 -7.43
CA ILE A 55 3.06 -7.52 -6.06
C ILE A 55 2.90 -6.32 -5.11
N LEU A 56 1.98 -6.44 -4.17
CA LEU A 56 1.85 -5.53 -3.02
C LEU A 56 2.43 -6.21 -1.78
N ARG A 57 3.36 -5.54 -1.11
CA ARG A 57 3.90 -5.98 0.19
C ARG A 57 3.60 -4.93 1.23
N VAL A 58 3.06 -5.36 2.36
CA VAL A 58 2.67 -4.47 3.46
C VAL A 58 3.48 -4.79 4.71
N ARG A 59 4.24 -3.80 5.18
CA ARG A 59 5.05 -3.87 6.39
C ARG A 59 4.40 -3.02 7.48
N ILE A 60 4.40 -3.53 8.71
CA ILE A 60 3.99 -2.75 9.86
C ILE A 60 5.23 -1.98 10.33
N GLY A 61 5.20 -0.65 10.20
CA GLY A 61 6.22 0.23 10.75
C GLY A 61 6.20 0.14 12.27
N ARG A 62 7.34 0.30 12.93
CA ARG A 62 7.31 0.48 14.39
C ARG A 62 6.72 1.86 14.62
N SER A 63 5.47 1.94 15.09
CA SER A 63 4.97 3.15 15.71
C SER A 63 5.94 3.48 16.84
N THR A 64 6.83 4.45 16.66
CA THR A 64 7.47 5.08 17.81
C THR A 64 6.37 5.89 18.48
N PRO A 65 5.91 5.52 19.69
CA PRO A 65 5.02 6.39 20.42
C PRO A 65 5.83 7.65 20.77
N THR A 66 5.47 8.77 20.16
CA THR A 66 5.82 10.12 20.63
C THR A 66 4.82 10.56 21.67
#